data_AF-A0A7X9FQM9-F1
#
_entry.id   AF-A0A7X9FQM9-F1
#
_cell.length_a   1.000
_cell.length_b   1.000
_cell.length_c   1.000
_cell.angle_alpha   90.00
_cell.angle_beta   90.00
_cell.angle_gamma   90.00
#
_symmetry.space_group_name_H-M   'P 1'
#
loop_
_entity.id
_entity.type
_entity.pdbx_description
1 polymer ?
#
loop_
_entity_poly.entity_id
_entity_poly.type
_entity_poly.pdbx_seq_one_letter_code
_entity_poly.pdbx_strand_id
1 'polypeptide(L)'
;MPMLRYPVGDFAPELGCSKETWHGLPALGILQGRVMDRVFGLSGRAYVGTFWTLTMRSMGVVHFRIRQPQPGHLHVIYVSSDMNTDFESRLQEKLKHDFHLRLQQVDSIPELQNAKQRIVETFIMEGTQDCDDI
;
A
#
# COMPACT_ATOMS: atom_id res chain seq x y z
N MET A 1 28.34 -12.63 -8.45
CA MET A 1 28.01 -11.38 -9.18
C MET A 1 27.99 -10.22 -8.19
N PRO A 2 28.83 -9.18 -8.34
CA PRO A 2 28.80 -8.00 -7.47
C PRO A 2 27.57 -7.13 -7.75
N MET A 3 26.93 -6.65 -6.68
CA MET A 3 25.77 -5.76 -6.76
C MET A 3 26.22 -4.31 -6.59
N LEU A 4 26.73 -3.73 -7.66
CA LEU A 4 27.08 -2.31 -7.68
C LEU A 4 25.79 -1.49 -7.85
N ARG A 5 25.39 -0.80 -6.77
CA ARG A 5 24.25 0.13 -6.71
C ARG A 5 22.88 -0.51 -7.05
N TYR A 6 22.60 -1.73 -6.57
CA TYR A 6 21.31 -2.41 -6.76
C TYR A 6 20.18 -1.83 -5.86
N PRO A 7 18.95 -1.61 -6.37
CA PRO A 7 17.87 -0.97 -5.61
C PRO A 7 17.16 -1.93 -4.62
N VAL A 8 17.01 -1.48 -3.36
CA VAL A 8 16.63 -2.31 -2.20
C VAL A 8 15.11 -2.36 -1.92
N GLY A 9 14.35 -1.34 -2.32
CA GLY A 9 12.88 -1.33 -2.29
C GLY A 9 12.23 -0.77 -1.02
N ASP A 10 13.01 -0.24 -0.09
CA ASP A 10 12.60 0.42 1.15
C ASP A 10 12.38 1.93 0.97
N PHE A 11 11.45 2.52 1.72
CA PHE A 11 11.30 3.96 1.94
C PHE A 11 11.71 4.31 3.37
N ALA A 12 12.43 5.42 3.53
CA ALA A 12 12.68 6.10 4.80
C ALA A 12 12.69 7.62 4.54
N PRO A 13 11.97 8.44 5.32
CA PRO A 13 12.10 9.89 5.28
C PRO A 13 13.47 10.28 5.85
N GLU A 14 13.97 11.48 5.58
CA GLU A 14 15.14 12.01 6.28
C GLU A 14 14.71 12.56 7.64
N LEU A 15 15.50 12.32 8.69
CA LEU A 15 15.30 13.02 9.96
C LEU A 15 15.92 14.41 9.79
N GLY A 16 15.07 15.44 9.73
CA GLY A 16 15.51 16.83 9.77
C GLY A 16 16.45 17.08 10.96
N CYS A 17 17.36 18.06 10.81
CA CYS A 17 18.49 18.36 11.69
C CYS A 17 18.30 18.01 13.18
N SER A 18 18.61 16.76 13.54
CA SER A 18 18.85 16.39 14.92
C SER A 18 20.20 16.97 15.34
N LYS A 19 20.25 17.71 16.45
CA LYS A 19 21.50 18.18 17.06
C LYS A 19 22.36 17.03 17.62
N GLU A 20 21.86 15.79 17.57
CA GLU A 20 22.50 14.57 18.05
C GLU A 20 22.75 13.58 16.89
N THR A 21 23.34 14.02 15.77
CA THR A 21 23.85 13.11 14.74
C THR A 21 25.18 12.51 15.17
N TRP A 22 25.22 11.20 15.38
CA TRP A 22 26.48 10.48 15.59
C TRP A 22 27.35 10.52 14.31
N HIS A 23 28.57 11.02 14.42
CA HIS A 23 29.68 10.91 13.44
C HIS A 23 29.55 11.56 12.04
N GLY A 24 28.67 12.55 11.82
CA GLY A 24 28.69 13.36 10.58
C GLY A 24 28.22 12.64 9.31
N LEU A 25 27.50 11.53 9.46
CA LEU A 25 26.77 10.86 8.38
C LEU A 25 25.30 11.33 8.34
N PRO A 26 24.65 11.33 7.16
CA PRO A 26 23.23 11.62 7.06
C PRO A 26 22.40 10.61 7.89
N ALA A 27 21.45 11.12 8.66
CA ALA A 27 20.53 10.30 9.44
C ALA A 27 19.22 10.08 8.66
N LEU A 28 18.88 8.82 8.41
CA LEU A 28 17.56 8.45 7.88
C LEU A 28 16.55 8.45 9.03
N GLY A 29 15.37 9.02 8.79
CA GLY A 29 14.17 8.86 9.58
C GLY A 29 13.58 7.46 9.51
N ILE A 30 12.46 7.26 10.19
CA ILE A 30 11.83 5.94 10.33
C ILE A 30 11.48 5.39 8.95
N LEU A 31 12.12 4.28 8.56
CA LEU A 31 11.76 3.50 7.38
C LEU A 31 10.23 3.26 7.30
N GLN A 32 9.51 3.92 6.36
CA GLN A 32 8.08 3.67 6.08
C GLN A 32 7.87 2.41 5.21
N GLY A 33 8.88 1.53 5.17
CA GLY A 33 8.84 0.14 4.74
C GLY A 33 9.38 -0.12 3.34
N ARG A 34 9.64 -1.40 3.01
CA ARG A 34 9.47 -1.87 1.63
C ARG A 34 8.01 -1.86 1.35
N VAL A 35 7.57 -0.89 0.58
CA VAL A 35 6.16 -0.51 0.59
C VAL A 35 5.29 -1.52 -0.18
N MET A 36 5.64 -2.81 -0.26
CA MET A 36 4.77 -3.90 -0.71
C MET A 36 3.70 -4.19 0.35
N ASP A 37 2.82 -3.22 0.51
CA ASP A 37 1.41 -3.51 0.41
C ASP A 37 0.76 -4.27 1.58
N ARG A 38 0.99 -3.80 2.81
CA ARG A 38 0.24 -4.23 3.99
C ARG A 38 -1.01 -3.38 4.19
N VAL A 39 -2.11 -4.08 4.42
CA VAL A 39 -3.42 -3.51 4.72
C VAL A 39 -3.87 -4.06 6.07
N PHE A 40 -4.36 -3.19 6.95
CA PHE A 40 -4.77 -3.54 8.31
C PHE A 40 -6.29 -3.57 8.45
N GLY A 41 -6.84 -4.71 8.86
CA GLY A 41 -8.26 -4.85 9.18
C GLY A 41 -8.64 -4.21 10.52
N LEU A 42 -9.94 -4.13 10.78
CA LEU A 42 -10.52 -3.68 12.05
C LEU A 42 -10.09 -4.58 13.22
N SER A 43 -9.84 -5.86 12.96
CA SER A 43 -9.32 -6.81 13.95
C SER A 43 -7.83 -6.62 14.28
N GLY A 44 -7.14 -5.70 13.61
CA GLY A 44 -5.69 -5.54 13.69
C GLY A 44 -4.90 -6.56 12.85
N ARG A 45 -5.58 -7.48 12.15
CA ARG A 45 -4.94 -8.43 11.24
C ARG A 45 -4.34 -7.71 10.02
N ALA A 46 -3.11 -8.07 9.68
CA ALA A 46 -2.41 -7.54 8.51
C ALA A 46 -2.51 -8.49 7.31
N TYR A 47 -2.78 -7.93 6.14
CA TYR A 47 -2.88 -8.62 4.86
C TYR A 47 -1.81 -8.11 3.91
N VAL A 48 -0.97 -9.02 3.41
CA VAL A 48 0.20 -8.71 2.58
C VAL A 48 -0.12 -8.82 1.08
N GLY A 49 0.72 -8.22 0.22
CA GLY A 49 0.57 -8.23 -1.24
C GLY A 49 0.26 -9.59 -1.88
N THR A 50 0.83 -10.69 -1.38
CA THR A 50 0.55 -12.05 -1.88
C THR A 50 -0.89 -12.49 -1.64
N PHE A 51 -1.48 -12.15 -0.49
CA PHE A 51 -2.89 -12.46 -0.19
C PHE A 51 -3.81 -11.80 -1.22
N TRP A 52 -3.54 -10.53 -1.50
CA TRP A 52 -4.31 -9.74 -2.45
C TRP A 52 -4.17 -10.29 -3.86
N THR A 53 -2.94 -10.57 -4.29
CA THR A 53 -2.66 -11.13 -5.61
C THR A 53 -3.39 -12.45 -5.83
N LEU A 54 -3.30 -13.40 -4.88
CA LEU A 54 -3.95 -14.71 -5.02
C LEU A 54 -5.47 -14.59 -4.98
N THR A 55 -6.02 -13.77 -4.07
CA THR A 55 -7.46 -13.58 -3.94
C THR A 55 -8.05 -12.98 -5.23
N MET A 56 -7.46 -11.90 -5.74
CA MET A 56 -7.95 -11.21 -6.94
C MET A 56 -7.84 -12.10 -8.18
N ARG A 57 -6.70 -12.78 -8.37
CA ARG A 57 -6.50 -13.71 -9.50
C ARG A 57 -7.48 -14.88 -9.48
N SER A 58 -7.75 -15.46 -8.31
CA SER A 58 -8.73 -16.56 -8.17
C SER A 58 -10.18 -16.17 -8.49
N MET A 59 -10.45 -14.87 -8.62
CA MET A 59 -11.77 -14.32 -8.94
C MET A 59 -11.86 -13.71 -10.34
N GLY A 60 -10.84 -13.90 -11.19
CA GLY A 60 -10.84 -13.43 -12.58
C GLY A 60 -10.42 -11.96 -12.75
N VAL A 61 -9.89 -11.32 -11.70
CA VAL A 61 -9.42 -9.94 -11.78
C VAL A 61 -8.09 -9.88 -12.54
N VAL A 62 -8.05 -9.05 -13.59
CA VAL A 62 -6.89 -8.88 -14.47
C VAL A 62 -5.92 -7.87 -13.88
N HIS A 63 -6.43 -6.74 -13.39
CA HIS A 63 -5.65 -5.69 -12.73
C HIS A 63 -6.38 -5.19 -11.49
N PHE A 64 -5.63 -4.81 -10.46
CA PHE A 64 -6.22 -4.24 -9.25
C PHE A 64 -5.28 -3.29 -8.53
N ARG A 65 -5.88 -2.40 -7.73
CA ARG A 65 -5.22 -1.48 -6.81
C ARG A 65 -6.03 -1.40 -5.53
N ILE A 66 -5.33 -1.38 -4.41
CA ILE A 66 -5.90 -1.34 -3.09
C ILE A 66 -5.51 -0.02 -2.44
N ARG A 67 -6.47 0.64 -1.81
CA ARG A 67 -6.23 1.87 -1.06
C ARG A 67 -6.78 1.70 0.34
N GLN A 68 -5.95 2.03 1.32
CA GLN A 68 -6.34 2.07 2.72
C GLN A 68 -6.20 3.49 3.24
N PRO A 69 -7.28 4.30 3.19
CA PRO A 69 -7.25 5.66 3.72
C PRO A 69 -7.15 5.68 5.26
N GLN A 70 -7.71 4.67 5.93
CA GLN A 70 -7.62 4.47 7.36
C GLN A 70 -7.78 2.97 7.70
N PRO A 71 -7.31 2.50 8.86
CA PRO A 71 -7.45 1.10 9.26
C PRO A 71 -8.90 0.61 9.16
N GLY A 72 -9.08 -0.63 8.70
CA GLY A 72 -10.40 -1.23 8.51
C GLY A 72 -11.25 -0.65 7.36
N HIS A 73 -10.76 0.36 6.64
CA HIS A 73 -11.42 0.87 5.43
C HIS A 73 -10.59 0.50 4.22
N LEU A 74 -11.23 -0.14 3.25
CA LEU A 74 -10.55 -0.62 2.06
C LEU A 74 -11.29 -0.16 0.82
N HIS A 75 -10.56 0.47 -0.09
CA HIS A 75 -11.05 0.78 -1.42
C HIS A 75 -10.29 -0.06 -2.45
N VAL A 76 -11.00 -0.97 -3.11
CA VAL A 76 -10.43 -1.85 -4.14
C VAL A 76 -10.90 -1.37 -5.51
N ILE A 77 -9.94 -0.95 -6.33
CA ILE A 77 -10.13 -0.55 -7.71
C ILE A 77 -9.68 -1.72 -8.59
N TYR A 78 -10.49 -2.18 -9.54
CA TYR A 78 -10.18 -3.40 -10.29
C TYR A 78 -10.65 -3.36 -11.75
N VAL A 79 -10.00 -4.16 -12.59
CA VAL A 79 -10.35 -4.45 -13.98
C VAL A 79 -10.59 -5.94 -14.10
N SER A 80 -11.75 -6.33 -14.63
CA SER A 80 -12.13 -7.72 -14.88
C SER A 80 -12.36 -7.91 -16.38
N SER A 81 -11.93 -9.04 -16.94
CA SER A 81 -12.20 -9.40 -18.34
C SER A 81 -13.62 -9.88 -18.56
N ASP A 82 -14.25 -10.40 -17.52
CA ASP A 82 -15.62 -10.88 -17.53
C ASP A 82 -16.53 -9.96 -16.70
N MET A 83 -17.80 -9.86 -17.11
CA MET A 83 -18.91 -9.39 -16.27
C MET A 83 -19.15 -10.42 -15.14
N ASN A 84 -18.13 -10.65 -14.30
CA ASN A 84 -18.21 -11.59 -13.21
C ASN A 84 -18.98 -10.94 -12.07
N THR A 85 -20.32 -11.00 -12.16
CA THR A 85 -21.26 -10.37 -11.23
C THR A 85 -21.11 -10.84 -9.78
N ASP A 86 -20.35 -11.92 -9.54
CA ASP A 86 -20.17 -12.52 -8.21
C ASP A 86 -18.83 -12.15 -7.53
N PHE A 87 -17.93 -11.41 -8.21
CA PHE A 87 -16.67 -10.97 -7.60
C PHE A 87 -16.91 -10.16 -6.32
N GLU A 88 -17.81 -9.19 -6.40
CA GLU A 88 -18.07 -8.26 -5.31
C GLU A 88 -18.65 -8.98 -4.10
N SER A 89 -19.62 -9.89 -4.32
CA SER A 89 -20.24 -10.68 -3.27
C SER A 89 -19.24 -11.63 -2.60
N ARG A 90 -18.40 -12.32 -3.36
CA ARG A 90 -17.36 -13.23 -2.82
C ARG A 90 -16.28 -12.48 -2.04
N LEU A 91 -15.86 -11.32 -2.53
CA LEU A 91 -14.86 -10.51 -1.83
C LEU A 91 -15.44 -9.91 -0.55
N GLN A 92 -16.68 -9.43 -0.60
CA GLN A 92 -17.42 -8.98 0.59
C GLN A 92 -17.57 -10.11 1.60
N GLU A 93 -18.00 -11.30 1.19
CA GLU A 93 -18.14 -12.43 2.13
C GLU A 93 -16.83 -12.74 2.86
N LYS A 94 -15.71 -12.74 2.13
CA LYS A 94 -14.39 -13.06 2.67
C LYS A 94 -13.84 -11.99 3.63
N LEU A 95 -14.23 -10.72 3.47
CA LEU A 95 -13.60 -9.58 4.15
C LEU A 95 -14.55 -8.71 5.00
N LYS A 96 -15.87 -8.89 4.91
CA LYS A 96 -16.89 -8.04 5.55
C LYS A 96 -16.74 -7.88 7.07
N HIS A 97 -16.15 -8.87 7.73
CA HIS A 97 -15.97 -8.85 9.18
C HIS A 97 -14.76 -8.02 9.62
N ASP A 98 -13.86 -7.70 8.70
CA ASP A 98 -12.58 -7.07 8.99
C ASP A 98 -12.39 -5.75 8.26
N PHE A 99 -13.23 -5.47 7.23
CA PHE A 99 -13.14 -4.25 6.45
C PHE A 99 -14.52 -3.70 6.06
N HIS A 100 -14.62 -2.37 6.09
CA HIS A 100 -15.56 -1.61 5.30
C HIS A 100 -15.03 -1.52 3.87
N LEU A 101 -15.64 -2.27 2.95
CA LEU A 101 -15.21 -2.37 1.56
C LEU A 101 -15.94 -1.37 0.67
N ARG A 102 -15.18 -0.65 -0.14
CA ARG A 102 -15.65 0.06 -1.33
C ARG A 102 -15.01 -0.60 -2.55
N LEU A 103 -15.84 -1.03 -3.50
CA LEU A 103 -15.38 -1.68 -4.73
C LEU A 103 -15.66 -0.73 -5.91
N GLN A 104 -14.71 -0.64 -6.84
CA GLN A 104 -14.84 0.18 -8.04
C GLN A 104 -14.26 -0.56 -9.24
N GLN A 105 -15.12 -1.00 -10.15
CA GLN A 105 -14.70 -1.49 -11.45
C GLN A 105 -14.35 -0.31 -12.37
N VAL A 106 -13.27 -0.46 -13.14
CA VAL A 106 -12.84 0.51 -14.16
C VAL A 106 -12.42 -0.22 -15.43
N ASP A 107 -12.44 0.49 -16.56
CA ASP A 107 -12.02 -0.09 -17.86
C ASP A 107 -10.50 -0.33 -17.91
N SER A 108 -9.72 0.47 -17.20
CA SER A 108 -8.26 0.31 -17.12
C SER A 108 -7.68 0.93 -15.84
N ILE A 109 -6.53 0.39 -15.38
CA ILE A 109 -5.72 0.98 -14.31
C ILE A 109 -4.39 1.39 -14.94
N PRO A 110 -4.03 2.69 -14.92
CA PRO A 110 -2.78 3.14 -15.51
C PRO A 110 -1.58 2.60 -14.73
N GLU A 111 -0.58 2.13 -15.45
CA GLU A 111 0.70 1.69 -14.87
C GLU A 111 1.45 2.86 -14.24
N LEU A 112 2.24 2.58 -13.20
CA LEU A 112 3.18 3.57 -12.69
C LEU A 112 4.35 3.71 -13.66
N GLN A 113 4.93 4.91 -13.71
CA GLN A 113 6.04 5.26 -14.61
C GLN A 113 7.29 4.36 -14.47
N ASN A 114 7.41 3.56 -13.39
CA ASN A 114 8.51 2.62 -13.17
C ASN A 114 8.19 1.17 -13.57
N ALA A 115 7.09 0.92 -14.29
CA ALA A 115 6.58 -0.40 -14.67
C ALA A 115 6.33 -1.37 -13.49
N LYS A 116 6.36 -0.87 -12.24
CA LYS A 116 6.01 -1.64 -11.04
C LYS A 116 4.56 -1.39 -10.70
N GLN A 117 3.81 -2.46 -10.45
CA GLN A 117 2.47 -2.36 -9.90
C GLN A 117 2.59 -2.12 -8.39
N ARG A 118 2.24 -0.92 -7.92
CA ARG A 118 2.02 -0.67 -6.49
C ARG A 118 0.63 -1.18 -6.15
N ILE A 119 0.57 -2.27 -5.41
CA ILE A 119 -0.69 -2.99 -5.21
C ILE A 119 -1.51 -2.31 -4.11
N VAL A 120 -0.88 -1.66 -3.13
CA VAL A 120 -1.53 -0.96 -2.01
C VAL A 120 -0.97 0.45 -1.83
N GLU A 121 -1.88 1.39 -1.63
CA GLU A 121 -1.58 2.77 -1.25
C GLU A 121 -2.17 3.04 0.14
N THR A 122 -1.31 3.27 1.13
CA THR A 122 -1.69 3.67 2.49
C THR A 122 -1.37 5.15 2.67
N PHE A 123 -2.32 5.92 3.17
CA PHE A 123 -2.11 7.33 3.51
C PHE A 123 -1.84 7.43 5.02
N ILE A 124 -0.68 7.97 5.39
CA ILE A 124 -0.41 8.41 6.75
C ILE A 124 -0.62 9.93 6.72
N MET A 125 -1.59 10.45 7.48
CA MET A 125 -1.71 11.89 7.66
C MET A 125 -0.55 12.35 8.55
N GLU A 126 0.41 13.05 7.96
CA GLU A 126 1.48 13.71 8.72
C GLU A 126 0.88 14.89 9.49
N GLY A 127 0.96 14.83 10.82
CA GLY A 127 0.81 16.02 11.66
C GLY A 127 2.06 16.86 11.50
N THR A 128 1.96 17.97 10.78
CA THR A 128 2.96 19.03 10.78
C THR A 128 3.02 19.64 12.18
N GLN A 129 4.20 19.63 12.80
CA GLN A 129 4.48 20.45 13.96
C GLN A 129 5.47 21.52 13.53
N ASP A 130 4.98 22.76 13.45
CA ASP A 130 5.72 23.95 13.08
C ASP A 130 6.95 24.14 13.98
N CYS A 131 8.09 24.43 13.36
CA CYS A 131 9.27 24.95 14.04
C CYS A 131 9.21 26.47 14.00
N ASP A 132 8.49 27.08 14.94
CA ASP A 132 8.69 28.48 15.29
C ASP A 132 9.71 28.62 16.43
N ASP A 133 10.45 29.73 16.34
CA ASP A 133 11.37 30.36 17.29
C ASP A 133 12.86 29.93 17.27
N ILE A 134 13.62 30.62 16.40
CA ILE A 134 14.83 31.38 16.81
C ILE A 134 14.76 32.78 16.21
#